data_AF-A0A5C4Q9S8-F1
#
_entry.id   AF-A0A5C4Q9S8-F1
#
_cell.length_a   1.000
_cell.length_b   1.000
_cell.length_c   1.000
_cell.angle_alpha   90.00
_cell.angle_beta   90.00
_cell.angle_gamma   90.00
#
_symmetry.space_group_name_H-M   'P 1'
#
loop_
_entity.id
_entity.type
_entity.pdbx_description
1 polymer ?
#
loop_
_entity_poly.entity_id
_entity_poly.type
_entity_poly.pdbx_seq_one_letter_code
_entity_poly.pdbx_strand_id
1 'polypeptide(L)'
;MPRAPSGLFPAGPPARPTYREPHPVTGGGVAAGGGAAAGWLLLFGLLGTDVPSYAWWTVFAGLLAWITALVLIRHGDRGVATGVAIVTAGGWSIAAAVVAVRWATSGDWPLW
;
A
#
# COMPACT_ATOMS: atom_id res chain seq x y z
N MET A 1 22.83 7.54 -27.80
CA MET A 1 22.99 6.40 -26.88
C MET A 1 24.34 6.52 -26.17
N PRO A 2 24.40 6.47 -24.82
CA PRO A 2 25.67 6.46 -24.10
C PRO A 2 26.41 5.14 -24.39
N ARG A 3 27.69 5.21 -24.77
CA ARG A 3 28.52 4.04 -25.03
C ARG A 3 29.13 3.51 -23.74
N ALA A 4 29.12 2.19 -23.56
CA ALA A 4 29.80 1.54 -22.45
C ALA A 4 31.33 1.73 -22.59
N PRO A 5 32.06 2.10 -21.52
CA PRO A 5 33.50 2.29 -21.57
C PRO A 5 34.21 0.95 -21.81
N SER A 6 35.27 0.97 -22.61
CA SER A 6 35.99 -0.21 -23.10
C SER A 6 36.84 -0.94 -22.04
N GLY A 7 36.89 -0.46 -20.79
CA GLY A 7 37.68 -1.05 -19.70
C GLY A 7 39.21 -0.97 -19.87
N LEU A 8 39.68 -0.48 -21.02
CA LEU A 8 41.10 -0.39 -21.40
C LEU A 8 41.87 0.73 -20.69
N PHE A 9 41.15 1.70 -20.12
CA PHE A 9 41.71 2.75 -19.27
C PHE A 9 40.91 2.79 -17.97
N PRO A 10 41.53 3.15 -16.82
CA PRO A 10 40.79 3.41 -15.59
C PRO A 10 39.69 4.43 -15.89
N ALA A 11 38.44 3.96 -15.92
CA ALA A 11 37.31 4.84 -16.13
C ALA A 11 37.25 5.76 -14.91
N GLY A 12 37.47 7.06 -15.12
CA GLY A 12 37.36 8.05 -14.07
C GLY A 12 36.00 7.94 -13.37
N PRO A 13 35.88 8.44 -12.12
CA PRO A 13 34.62 8.43 -11.41
C PRO A 13 33.47 8.93 -12.30
N PRO A 14 32.29 8.28 -12.29
CA PRO A 14 31.21 8.63 -13.20
C PRO A 14 30.93 10.14 -13.11
N ALA A 15 30.83 10.81 -14.26
CA ALA A 15 30.68 12.27 -14.38
C ALA A 15 29.47 12.83 -13.61
N ARG A 16 28.55 11.96 -13.22
CA ARG A 16 27.49 12.23 -12.26
C ARG A 16 27.51 11.14 -11.18
N PRO A 17 27.70 11.48 -9.89
CA PRO A 17 27.48 10.52 -8.81
C PRO A 17 26.04 10.01 -8.92
N THR A 18 25.89 8.73 -9.22
CA THR A 18 24.59 8.05 -9.24
C THR A 18 24.45 7.36 -7.89
N TYR A 19 23.82 8.05 -6.95
CA TYR A 19 23.44 7.43 -5.68
C TYR A 19 22.44 6.31 -5.99
N ARG A 20 22.89 5.06 -5.84
CA ARG A 20 21.98 3.92 -5.82
C ARG A 20 21.49 3.75 -4.40
N GLU A 21 20.25 4.17 -4.18
CA GLU A 21 19.55 3.93 -2.94
C GLU A 21 19.47 2.41 -2.70
N PRO A 22 19.95 1.86 -1.56
CA PRO A 22 19.99 0.41 -1.33
C PRO A 22 18.64 -0.29 -1.38
N HIS A 23 17.55 0.45 -1.15
CA HIS A 23 16.17 -0.05 -1.12
C HIS A 23 15.26 0.78 -2.06
N PRO A 24 15.44 0.67 -3.38
CA PRO A 24 14.68 1.46 -4.33
C PRO A 24 13.21 1.02 -4.34
N VAL A 25 12.31 1.99 -4.36
CA VAL A 25 10.87 1.75 -4.55
C VAL A 25 10.63 1.44 -6.02
N THR A 26 10.47 0.16 -6.36
CA THR A 26 10.20 -0.28 -7.74
C THR A 26 8.70 -0.37 -8.00
N GLY A 27 8.27 -0.06 -9.23
CA GLY A 27 6.86 -0.22 -9.62
C GLY A 27 6.35 -1.65 -9.44
N GLY A 28 7.20 -2.65 -9.69
CA GLY A 28 6.85 -4.06 -9.45
C GLY A 28 6.61 -4.38 -7.98
N GLY A 29 7.43 -3.84 -7.07
CA GLY A 29 7.23 -3.98 -5.62
C GLY A 29 5.91 -3.35 -5.17
N VAL A 30 5.61 -2.14 -5.66
CA VAL A 30 4.35 -1.44 -5.36
C VAL A 30 3.15 -2.23 -5.87
N ALA A 31 3.20 -2.75 -7.10
CA ALA A 31 2.11 -3.54 -7.68
C ALA A 31 1.85 -4.83 -6.90
N ALA A 32 2.91 -5.54 -6.49
CA ALA A 32 2.79 -6.76 -5.69
C ALA A 32 2.15 -6.49 -4.32
N GLY A 33 2.63 -5.46 -3.60
CA GLY A 33 2.07 -5.07 -2.31
C GLY A 33 0.63 -4.58 -2.42
N GLY A 34 0.33 -3.79 -3.45
CA GLY A 34 -1.02 -3.31 -3.73
C GLY A 34 -1.99 -4.45 -4.05
N GLY A 35 -1.59 -5.41 -4.91
CA GLY A 35 -2.40 -6.57 -5.24
C GLY A 35 -2.70 -7.45 -4.03
N ALA A 36 -1.68 -7.72 -3.20
CA ALA A 36 -1.86 -8.49 -1.97
C ALA A 36 -2.80 -7.80 -0.98
N ALA A 37 -2.61 -6.49 -0.74
CA ALA A 37 -3.49 -5.72 0.13
C ALA A 37 -4.92 -5.62 -0.40
N ALA A 38 -5.10 -5.50 -1.72
CA ALA A 38 -6.42 -5.44 -2.35
C ALA A 38 -7.16 -6.77 -2.17
N GLY A 39 -6.49 -7.90 -2.44
CA GLY A 39 -7.05 -9.22 -2.20
C GLY A 39 -7.43 -9.44 -0.74
N TRP A 40 -6.56 -9.03 0.19
CA TRP A 40 -6.83 -9.11 1.62
C TRP A 40 -8.05 -8.30 2.05
N LEU A 41 -8.13 -7.03 1.67
CA LEU A 41 -9.26 -6.17 2.02
C LEU A 41 -10.56 -6.62 1.37
N LEU A 42 -10.51 -7.16 0.15
CA LEU A 42 -11.69 -7.73 -0.51
C LEU A 42 -12.22 -8.94 0.25
N LEU A 43 -11.33 -9.86 0.64
CA LEU A 43 -11.71 -11.04 1.41
C LEU A 43 -12.37 -10.63 2.73
N PHE A 44 -11.77 -9.70 3.48
CA PHE A 44 -12.32 -9.21 4.74
C PHE A 44 -13.60 -8.38 4.58
N GLY A 45 -13.69 -7.59 3.51
CA GLY A 45 -14.88 -6.81 3.18
C GLY A 45 -16.08 -7.71 2.86
N LEU A 46 -15.85 -8.89 2.27
CA LEU A 46 -16.90 -9.87 1.97
C LEU A 46 -17.47 -10.56 3.22
N LEU A 47 -16.81 -10.49 4.38
CA LEU A 47 -17.35 -11.00 5.65
C LEU A 47 -18.39 -10.06 6.29
N GLY A 48 -18.49 -8.82 5.82
CA GLY A 48 -19.46 -7.85 6.33
C GLY A 48 -20.87 -8.13 5.82
N THR A 49 -21.72 -8.76 6.63
CA THR A 49 -23.14 -8.97 6.31
C THR A 49 -24.00 -7.72 6.52
N ASP A 50 -23.52 -6.82 7.39
CA ASP A 50 -24.22 -5.60 7.81
C ASP A 50 -23.22 -4.44 7.89
N VAL A 51 -23.72 -3.20 7.84
CA VAL A 51 -22.89 -1.98 7.81
C VAL A 51 -21.92 -1.87 9.01
N PRO A 52 -22.35 -2.14 10.27
CA PRO A 52 -21.43 -2.09 11.41
C PRO A 52 -20.34 -3.15 11.30
N SER A 53 -20.70 -4.39 10.94
CA SER A 53 -19.75 -5.50 10.75
C SER A 53 -18.76 -5.21 9.63
N TYR A 54 -19.23 -4.69 8.49
CA TYR A 54 -18.38 -4.30 7.38
C TYR A 54 -17.37 -3.20 7.79
N ALA A 55 -17.82 -2.17 8.50
CA ALA A 55 -16.95 -1.10 8.97
C ALA A 55 -15.88 -1.63 9.93
N TRP A 56 -16.26 -2.43 10.94
CA TRP A 56 -15.32 -3.00 11.89
C TRP A 56 -14.31 -3.97 11.24
N TRP A 57 -14.77 -4.83 10.34
CA TRP A 57 -13.87 -5.72 9.58
C TRP A 57 -12.89 -4.94 8.71
N THR A 58 -13.32 -3.83 8.10
CA THR A 58 -12.44 -3.00 7.26
C THR A 58 -11.40 -2.24 8.09
N VAL A 59 -11.77 -1.75 9.28
CA VAL A 59 -10.81 -1.15 10.21
C VAL A 59 -9.79 -2.18 10.65
N PHE A 60 -10.23 -3.35 11.12
CA PHE A 60 -9.34 -4.42 11.60
C PHE A 60 -8.38 -4.90 10.50
N ALA A 61 -8.91 -5.19 9.31
CA ALA A 61 -8.12 -5.63 8.16
C ALA A 61 -7.12 -4.57 7.71
N GLY A 62 -7.51 -3.29 7.70
CA GLY A 62 -6.62 -2.20 7.35
C GLY A 62 -5.53 -1.97 8.41
N LEU A 63 -5.82 -2.15 9.69
CA LEU A 63 -4.83 -2.04 10.76
C LEU A 63 -3.76 -3.13 10.66
N LEU A 64 -4.16 -4.36 10.34
CA LEU A 64 -3.22 -5.46 10.04
C LEU A 64 -2.38 -5.19 8.80
N ALA A 65 -2.99 -4.68 7.72
CA ALA A 65 -2.27 -4.29 6.51
C ALA A 65 -1.24 -3.18 6.80
N TRP A 66 -1.62 -2.20 7.63
CA TRP A 66 -0.73 -1.11 8.03
C TRP A 66 0.44 -1.60 8.89
N ILE A 67 0.21 -2.49 9.86
CA ILE A 67 1.29 -3.14 10.64
C ILE A 67 2.23 -3.90 9.69
N THR A 68 1.68 -4.63 8.72
CA THR A 68 2.48 -5.37 7.73
C THR A 68 3.36 -4.44 6.90
N ALA A 69 2.84 -3.27 6.49
CA ALA A 69 3.63 -2.25 5.82
C ALA A 69 4.81 -1.75 6.68
N LEU A 70 4.61 -1.53 7.98
CA LEU A 70 5.68 -1.14 8.90
C LEU A 70 6.76 -2.23 9.01
N VAL A 71 6.35 -3.50 9.05
CA VAL A 71 7.28 -4.64 9.06
C VAL A 71 8.10 -4.68 7.78
N LEU A 72 7.46 -4.51 6.62
CA LEU A 72 8.14 -4.49 5.31
C LEU A 72 9.17 -3.36 5.20
N ILE A 73 8.84 -2.16 5.72
CA ILE A 73 9.78 -1.03 5.77
C ILE A 73 11.03 -1.39 6.58
N ARG A 74 10.87 -2.09 7.71
CA ARG A 74 12.01 -2.53 8.54
C ARG A 74 12.91 -3.57 7.86
N HIS A 75 12.34 -4.40 6.98
CA HIS A 75 13.09 -5.44 6.26
C HIS A 75 13.69 -4.95 4.93
N GLY A 76 13.40 -3.70 4.52
CA GLY A 76 13.96 -3.10 3.30
C GLY A 76 13.04 -3.18 2.08
N ASP A 77 11.86 -3.79 2.19
CA ASP A 77 10.88 -3.94 1.10
C ASP A 77 9.95 -2.73 0.97
N ARG A 78 10.55 -1.54 0.83
CA ARG A 78 9.84 -0.25 0.80
C ARG A 78 8.83 -0.16 -0.34
N GLY A 79 9.11 -0.78 -1.49
CA GLY A 79 8.19 -0.83 -2.63
C GLY A 79 6.86 -1.51 -2.29
N VAL A 80 6.94 -2.70 -1.70
CA VAL A 80 5.77 -3.49 -1.29
C VAL A 80 5.00 -2.76 -0.20
N ALA A 81 5.70 -2.20 0.79
CA ALA A 81 5.09 -1.43 1.87
C ALA A 81 4.27 -0.23 1.34
N THR A 82 4.79 0.51 0.37
CA THR A 82 4.08 1.62 -0.28
C THR A 82 2.79 1.14 -0.96
N GLY A 83 2.86 0.03 -1.70
CA GLY A 83 1.68 -0.57 -2.34
C GLY A 83 0.59 -0.93 -1.34
N VAL A 84 0.98 -1.58 -0.23
CA VAL A 84 0.06 -1.92 0.87
C VAL A 84 -0.56 -0.67 1.49
N ALA A 85 0.24 0.37 1.74
CA ALA A 85 -0.23 1.61 2.35
C ALA A 85 -1.25 2.35 1.47
N ILE A 86 -0.98 2.50 0.16
CA ILE A 86 -1.90 3.17 -0.79
C ILE A 86 -3.24 2.45 -0.83
N VAL A 87 -3.22 1.12 -0.96
CA VAL A 87 -4.45 0.33 -1.06
C VAL A 87 -5.23 0.32 0.25
N THR A 88 -4.54 0.28 1.39
CA THR A 88 -5.17 0.38 2.71
C THR A 88 -5.89 1.72 2.89
N ALA A 89 -5.26 2.83 2.51
CA ALA A 89 -5.89 4.14 2.54
C ALA A 89 -7.12 4.22 1.62
N GLY A 90 -7.06 3.59 0.44
CA GLY A 90 -8.20 3.45 -0.45
C GLY A 90 -9.37 2.67 0.19
N GLY A 91 -9.07 1.53 0.83
CA GLY A 91 -10.06 0.72 1.54
C GLY A 91 -10.75 1.48 2.67
N TRP A 92 -9.98 2.19 3.51
CA TRP A 92 -10.55 3.04 4.57
C TRP A 92 -11.40 4.19 4.03
N SER A 93 -11.02 4.77 2.89
CA SER A 93 -11.81 5.84 2.25
C SER A 93 -13.17 5.31 1.79
N ILE A 94 -13.23 4.09 1.24
CA ILE A 94 -14.51 3.46 0.85
C ILE A 94 -15.36 3.18 2.09
N ALA A 95 -14.80 2.60 3.16
CA ALA A 95 -15.54 2.35 4.38
C ALA A 95 -16.10 3.65 5.00
N ALA A 96 -15.30 4.71 5.03
CA ALA A 96 -15.75 6.03 5.48
C ALA A 96 -16.90 6.58 4.62
N ALA A 97 -16.82 6.44 3.30
CA ALA A 97 -17.88 6.85 2.39
C ALA A 97 -19.19 6.06 2.62
N VAL A 98 -19.09 4.74 2.81
CA VAL A 98 -20.25 3.88 3.10
C VAL A 98 -20.93 4.31 4.40
N VAL A 99 -20.16 4.54 5.47
CA VAL A 99 -20.66 5.04 6.76
C VAL A 99 -21.30 6.41 6.59
N ALA A 100 -20.66 7.34 5.88
CA ALA A 100 -21.19 8.68 5.65
C ALA A 100 -22.52 8.67 4.89
N VAL A 101 -22.62 7.87 3.82
CA VAL A 101 -23.86 7.73 3.03
C VAL A 101 -24.97 7.10 3.87
N ARG A 102 -24.64 6.06 4.66
CA ARG A 102 -25.63 5.42 5.55
C ARG A 102 -26.12 6.37 6.63
N TRP A 103 -25.24 7.15 7.22
CA TRP A 103 -25.63 8.16 8.20
C TRP A 103 -26.53 9.23 7.57
N ALA A 104 -26.17 9.75 6.39
CA ALA A 104 -26.95 10.76 5.68
C ALA A 104 -28.34 10.29 5.25
N THR A 105 -28.50 8.99 4.97
CA THR A 105 -29.79 8.40 4.51
C THR A 105 -30.67 7.94 5.66
N SER A 106 -30.08 7.43 6.75
CA SER A 106 -30.83 6.85 7.87
C SER A 106 -31.15 7.87 8.95
N GLY A 107 -30.40 8.98 9.04
CA GLY A 107 -30.49 9.95 10.14
C GLY A 107 -29.89 9.45 11.45
N ASP A 108 -29.90 8.14 11.65
CA ASP A 108 -29.25 7.43 12.75
C ASP A 108 -27.81 7.07 12.40
N TRP A 109 -26.95 7.09 13.41
CA TRP A 109 -25.56 6.77 13.20
C TRP A 109 -25.36 5.25 13.03
N PRO A 110 -24.69 4.81 11.95
CA PRO A 110 -24.79 3.44 11.47
C PRO A 110 -23.85 2.43 12.14
N LEU A 111 -23.10 2.83 13.17
CA LEU A 111 -22.18 1.93 13.90
C LEU A 111 -22.70 1.50 15.28
N TRP A 112 -23.92 1.89 15.67
CA TRP A 112 -24.56 1.48 16.93
C TRP A 112 -26.05 1.16 16.75
#